data_AF-H9MCI7-F1
#
_entry.id   AF-H9MCI7-F1
#
_cell.length_a   1.000
_cell.length_b   1.000
_cell.length_c   1.000
_cell.angle_alpha   90.00
_cell.angle_beta   90.00
_cell.angle_gamma   90.00
#
_symmetry.space_group_name_H-M   'P 1'
#
loop_
_entity.id
_entity.type
_entity.pdbx_description
1 polymer ?
#
loop_
_entity_poly.entity_id
_entity_poly.type
_entity_poly.pdbx_seq_one_letter_code
_entity_poly.pdbx_strand_id
1 'polypeptide(L)'
;GKGFMAQDMAFVNTAGPDKHQAVAVRVGSDQSVLYRCKIAAYQDTLYAHSLRQFYRECNILGTVDFIFGNAAVVFQSCNLMPRKPGANQKNAIT
;
A
#
# COMPACT_ATOMS: atom_id res chain seq x y z
N GLY A 1 12.36 -2.65 -11.36
CA GLY A 1 12.58 -2.77 -12.81
C GLY A 1 11.24 -2.81 -13.52
N LYS A 2 11.16 -2.37 -14.77
CA LYS A 2 9.92 -2.36 -15.58
C LYS A 2 9.28 -3.75 -15.62
N GLY A 3 7.95 -3.80 -15.58
CA GLY A 3 7.21 -5.07 -15.63
C GLY A 3 7.34 -5.91 -14.36
N PHE A 4 7.64 -5.29 -13.21
CA PHE A 4 7.66 -6.01 -11.95
C PHE A 4 6.30 -6.67 -11.67
N MET A 5 6.34 -7.93 -11.26
CA MET A 5 5.17 -8.69 -10.85
C MET A 5 5.40 -9.33 -9.49
N ALA A 6 4.38 -9.25 -8.62
CA ALA A 6 4.31 -10.02 -7.39
C ALA A 6 2.94 -10.68 -7.28
N GLN A 7 2.92 -11.92 -6.79
CA GLN A 7 1.71 -12.70 -6.64
C GLN A 7 1.76 -13.59 -5.40
N ASP A 8 0.61 -13.78 -4.75
CA ASP A 8 0.41 -14.74 -3.65
C ASP A 8 1.41 -14.55 -2.48
N MET A 9 1.73 -13.30 -2.14
CA MET A 9 2.69 -12.99 -1.07
C MET A 9 2.33 -11.74 -0.25
N ALA A 10 3.07 -11.50 0.84
CA ALA A 10 2.85 -10.38 1.75
C ALA A 10 4.07 -9.46 1.87
N PHE A 11 3.81 -8.14 1.85
CA PHE A 11 4.76 -7.09 2.20
C PHE A 11 4.29 -6.42 3.49
N VAL A 12 5.10 -6.47 4.55
CA VAL A 12 4.69 -6.02 5.88
C VAL A 12 5.77 -5.18 6.54
N ASN A 13 5.37 -4.02 7.07
CA ASN A 13 6.20 -3.22 7.97
C ASN A 13 5.58 -3.21 9.37
N THR A 14 6.37 -3.60 10.38
CA THR A 14 5.92 -3.83 11.76
C THR A 14 6.27 -2.69 12.72
N ALA A 15 6.71 -1.52 12.22
CA ALA A 15 7.14 -0.39 13.05
C ALA A 15 6.06 0.08 14.07
N GLY A 16 4.78 0.01 13.69
CA GLY A 16 3.67 0.43 14.55
C GLY A 16 3.21 1.88 14.31
N PRO A 17 2.09 2.30 14.93
CA PRO A 17 1.49 3.63 14.71
C PRO A 17 2.32 4.77 15.31
N ASP A 18 3.13 4.47 16.34
CA ASP A 18 3.94 5.47 17.08
C ASP A 18 5.24 5.84 16.35
N LYS A 19 5.59 5.11 15.29
CA LYS A 19 6.78 5.36 14.48
C LYS A 19 6.53 6.28 13.30
N HIS A 20 5.31 6.80 13.17
CA HIS A 20 4.89 7.62 12.05
C HIS A 20 5.09 6.88 10.72
N GLN A 21 5.68 7.54 9.71
CA GLN A 21 5.82 6.99 8.36
C GLN A 21 6.62 5.69 8.33
N ALA A 22 6.00 4.62 7.81
CA ALA A 22 6.61 3.30 7.76
C ALA A 22 6.09 2.49 6.56
N VAL A 23 6.75 2.69 5.40
CA VAL A 23 6.37 2.06 4.13
C VAL A 23 6.58 0.53 4.18
N ALA A 24 5.56 -0.23 3.77
CA ALA A 24 5.67 -1.68 3.55
C ALA A 24 6.19 -2.00 2.15
N VAL A 25 5.72 -1.26 1.13
CA VAL A 25 6.21 -1.41 -0.24
C VAL A 25 6.19 -0.06 -0.97
N ARG A 26 7.27 0.21 -1.70
CA ARG A 26 7.36 1.34 -2.64
C ARG A 26 7.45 0.83 -4.06
N VAL A 27 6.51 1.21 -4.90
CA VAL A 27 6.48 0.81 -6.31
C VAL A 27 6.70 2.04 -7.18
N GLY A 28 7.79 2.01 -7.96
CA GLY A 28 8.11 2.99 -9.01
C GLY A 28 8.37 2.31 -10.36
N SER A 29 7.75 1.15 -10.58
CA SER A 29 7.88 0.37 -11.81
C SER A 29 6.71 0.67 -12.74
N ASP A 30 7.01 0.99 -14.00
CA ASP A 30 5.99 1.06 -15.05
C ASP A 30 5.49 -0.34 -15.42
N GLN A 31 4.20 -0.42 -15.75
CA GLN A 31 3.49 -1.65 -16.11
C GLN A 31 3.64 -2.74 -15.03
N SER A 32 3.60 -2.35 -13.76
CA SER A 32 3.72 -3.30 -12.64
C SER A 32 2.36 -3.88 -12.25
N VAL A 33 2.38 -5.15 -11.81
CA VAL A 33 1.19 -5.85 -11.33
C VAL A 33 1.45 -6.46 -9.97
N LEU A 34 0.52 -6.24 -9.03
CA LEU A 34 0.44 -6.98 -7.78
C LEU A 34 -0.90 -7.72 -7.74
N TYR A 35 -0.85 -9.04 -7.61
CA TYR A 35 -2.02 -9.90 -7.70
C TYR A 35 -2.15 -10.82 -6.48
N ARG A 36 -3.30 -10.78 -5.77
CA ARG A 36 -3.50 -11.55 -4.53
C ARG A 36 -2.42 -11.33 -3.47
N CYS A 37 -1.92 -10.09 -3.40
CA CYS A 37 -0.91 -9.70 -2.43
C CYS A 37 -1.56 -9.11 -1.17
N LYS A 38 -0.86 -9.25 -0.04
CA LYS A 38 -1.15 -8.50 1.19
C LYS A 38 -0.12 -7.40 1.38
N ILE A 39 -0.58 -6.18 1.63
CA ILE A 39 0.28 -5.03 1.91
C ILE A 39 -0.19 -4.43 3.23
N ALA A 40 0.65 -4.46 4.27
CA ALA A 40 0.22 -4.08 5.61
C ALA A 40 1.27 -3.27 6.38
N ALA A 41 0.87 -2.10 6.86
CA ALA A 41 1.60 -1.35 7.87
C ALA A 41 0.61 -0.49 8.71
N TYR A 42 1.04 0.71 9.08
CA TYR A 42 0.23 1.75 9.71
C TYR A 42 0.21 2.98 8.80
N GLN A 43 1.01 4.01 9.11
CA GLN A 43 1.12 5.21 8.28
C GLN A 43 2.01 4.94 7.05
N ASP A 44 1.61 5.47 5.89
CA ASP A 44 2.34 5.39 4.61
C ASP A 44 2.54 3.94 4.09
N THR A 45 1.55 3.06 4.28
CA THR A 45 1.69 1.62 3.99
C THR A 45 2.14 1.30 2.57
N LEU A 46 1.42 1.80 1.56
CA LEU A 46 1.71 1.59 0.14
C LEU A 46 2.13 2.91 -0.50
N TYR A 47 3.41 3.00 -0.88
CA TYR A 47 3.90 4.12 -1.65
C TYR A 47 3.82 3.81 -3.16
N ALA A 48 2.69 4.16 -3.77
CA ALA A 48 2.47 4.15 -5.21
C ALA A 48 3.20 5.35 -5.85
N HIS A 49 4.54 5.32 -5.80
CA HIS A 49 5.42 6.46 -6.05
C HIS A 49 5.21 7.09 -7.43
N SER A 50 5.27 6.30 -8.51
CA SER A 50 5.20 6.83 -9.88
C SER A 50 4.83 5.76 -10.92
N LEU A 51 4.52 6.21 -12.15
CA LEU A 51 4.27 5.38 -13.35
C LEU A 51 2.97 4.56 -13.28
N ARG A 52 2.76 3.65 -14.24
CA ARG A 52 1.52 2.87 -14.35
C ARG A 52 1.58 1.59 -13.52
N GLN A 53 0.59 1.38 -12.68
CA GLN A 53 0.55 0.27 -11.73
C GLN A 53 -0.85 -0.33 -11.66
N PHE A 54 -0.94 -1.65 -11.48
CA PHE A 54 -2.20 -2.35 -11.33
C PHE A 54 -2.19 -3.30 -10.13
N TYR A 55 -3.16 -3.15 -9.24
CA TYR A 55 -3.32 -3.99 -8.07
C TYR A 55 -4.66 -4.72 -8.18
N ARG A 56 -4.65 -6.05 -8.10
CA ARG A 56 -5.84 -6.88 -8.23
C ARG A 56 -5.97 -7.88 -7.10
N GLU A 57 -7.19 -8.01 -6.55
CA GLU A 57 -7.50 -8.98 -5.49
C GLU A 57 -6.56 -8.88 -4.27
N CYS A 58 -6.05 -7.68 -4.00
CA CYS A 58 -5.10 -7.42 -2.92
C CYS A 58 -5.80 -7.00 -1.63
N ASN A 59 -5.17 -7.30 -0.50
CA ASN A 59 -5.56 -6.82 0.82
C ASN A 59 -4.58 -5.72 1.26
N ILE A 60 -5.05 -4.49 1.42
CA ILE A 60 -4.21 -3.34 1.79
C ILE A 60 -4.68 -2.77 3.13
N LEU A 61 -3.80 -2.77 4.13
CA LEU A 61 -4.12 -2.41 5.51
C LEU A 61 -3.23 -1.28 6.03
N GLY A 62 -3.82 -0.21 6.55
CA GLY A 62 -3.08 0.85 7.22
C GLY A 62 -3.96 1.89 7.89
N THR A 63 -3.39 3.02 8.26
CA THR A 63 -4.04 4.07 9.06
C THR A 63 -4.08 5.41 8.35
N VAL A 64 -3.03 6.23 8.49
CA VAL A 64 -2.88 7.56 7.89
C VAL A 64 -2.22 7.39 6.52
N ASP A 65 -2.82 7.98 5.48
CA ASP A 65 -2.29 8.02 4.11
C ASP A 65 -1.74 6.67 3.62
N PHE A 66 -2.45 5.59 3.94
CA PHE A 66 -1.88 4.25 3.79
C PHE A 66 -1.81 3.77 2.33
N ILE A 67 -2.41 4.53 1.43
CA ILE A 67 -2.10 4.53 0.00
C ILE A 67 -1.77 5.97 -0.34
N PHE A 68 -0.62 6.20 -0.96
CA PHE A 68 -0.18 7.55 -1.32
C PHE A 68 0.82 7.52 -2.48
N GLY A 69 1.00 8.67 -3.13
CA GLY A 69 1.98 8.88 -4.19
C GLY A 69 1.39 9.57 -5.42
N ASN A 70 2.08 9.45 -6.55
CA ASN A 70 1.72 10.13 -7.80
C ASN A 70 1.76 9.17 -9.01
N ALA A 71 1.39 7.90 -8.78
CA ALA A 71 1.25 6.91 -9.84
C ALA A 71 -0.09 7.03 -10.57
N ALA A 72 -0.10 6.63 -11.84
CA ALA A 72 -1.34 6.29 -12.53
C ALA A 72 -1.70 4.85 -12.14
N VAL A 73 -2.49 4.71 -11.07
CA VAL A 73 -2.74 3.41 -10.41
C VAL A 73 -4.22 3.03 -10.44
N VAL A 74 -4.49 1.75 -10.65
CA VAL A 74 -5.84 1.17 -10.51
C VAL A 74 -5.80 0.03 -9.50
N PHE A 75 -6.75 0.07 -8.56
CA PHE A 75 -7.04 -1.02 -7.62
C PHE A 75 -8.36 -1.67 -8.04
N GLN A 76 -8.34 -2.95 -8.41
CA GLN A 76 -9.53 -3.68 -8.84
C GLN A 76 -9.78 -4.89 -7.94
N SER A 77 -11.00 -5.00 -7.42
CA SER A 77 -11.42 -6.10 -6.52
C SER A 77 -10.50 -6.23 -5.28
N CYS A 78 -9.93 -5.12 -4.81
CA CYS A 78 -9.07 -5.08 -3.64
C CYS A 78 -9.89 -4.78 -2.37
N ASN A 79 -9.45 -5.33 -1.25
CA ASN A 79 -9.95 -4.94 0.07
C ASN A 79 -9.04 -3.84 0.64
N LEU A 80 -9.56 -2.62 0.70
CA LEU A 80 -8.88 -1.49 1.34
C LEU A 80 -9.39 -1.37 2.77
N MET A 81 -8.57 -1.73 3.74
CA MET A 81 -8.99 -1.97 5.12
C MET A 81 -8.26 -1.03 6.09
N PRO A 82 -8.85 0.12 6.44
CA PRO A 82 -8.37 0.95 7.53
C PRO A 82 -8.31 0.14 8.84
N ARG A 83 -7.26 0.33 9.64
CA ARG A 83 -7.10 -0.31 10.96
C ARG A 83 -7.11 0.72 12.08
N LYS A 84 -7.14 0.26 13.34
CA LYS A 84 -7.11 1.15 14.51
C LYS A 84 -5.82 2.01 14.50
N PRO A 85 -5.92 3.34 14.44
CA PRO A 85 -4.77 4.23 14.49
C PRO A 85 -4.27 4.45 15.93
N GLY A 86 -3.18 5.22 16.06
CA GLY A 86 -2.75 5.75 17.35
C GLY A 86 -3.74 6.78 17.91
N ALA A 87 -3.53 7.20 19.16
CA ALA A 87 -4.37 8.22 19.79
C ALA A 87 -4.34 9.54 18.99
N ASN A 88 -5.50 10.19 18.85
CA ASN A 88 -5.66 11.46 18.13
C ASN A 88 -5.30 11.45 16.63
N GLN A 89 -5.04 10.28 16.04
CA GLN A 89 -4.85 10.12 14.59
C GLN A 89 -6.19 9.80 13.91
N LYS A 90 -6.33 10.24 12.65
CA LYS A 90 -7.47 9.91 11.79
C LYS A 90 -6.99 9.07 10.63
N ASN A 91 -7.75 8.03 10.29
CA ASN A 91 -7.45 7.26 9.10
C ASN A 91 -7.73 8.10 7.85
N ALA A 92 -6.90 7.92 6.84
CA ALA A 92 -7.07 8.54 5.54
C ALA A 92 -6.73 7.52 4.45
N ILE A 93 -7.58 7.50 3.43
CA ILE A 93 -7.34 6.82 2.16
C ILE A 93 -7.16 7.93 1.15
N THR A 94 -6.09 7.93 0.37
CA THR A 94 -5.80 8.96 -0.63
C THR A 94 -5.28 8.34 -1.91
#